data_AF-A0A6M4P8E2-F1
#
_entry.id   AF-A0A6M4P8E2-F1
#
_cell.length_a   1.000
_cell.length_b   1.000
_cell.length_c   1.000
_cell.angle_alpha   90.00
_cell.angle_beta   90.00
_cell.angle_gamma   90.00
#
_symmetry.space_group_name_H-M   'P 1'
#
loop_
_entity.id
_entity.type
_entity.pdbx_description
1 polymer ?
#
loop_
_entity_poly.entity_id
_entity_poly.type
_entity_poly.pdbx_seq_one_letter_code
_entity_poly.pdbx_strand_id
1 'polypeptide(L)'
;MNKRSDNMKKVNSIRSEVTFAMLYLLDDLENGTGGDYHGFDDWDIEEAYKLKGQLNSYRAQKIAQFLGRTISKQKLLKYAKPKGYTYSLTNQDITQWLEDNKVGLLRYSAFNIKVMTSGQRSK
;
A
#
# COMPACT_ATOMS: atom_id res chain seq x y z
N MET A 1 -12.53 31.15 15.02
CA MET A 1 -12.21 29.73 14.74
C MET A 1 -10.85 29.40 15.32
N ASN A 2 -10.74 28.28 16.05
CA ASN A 2 -9.49 27.89 16.72
C ASN A 2 -8.54 27.25 15.70
N LYS A 3 -7.48 27.98 15.32
CA LYS A 3 -6.43 27.54 14.37
C LYS A 3 -5.91 26.11 14.66
N ARG A 4 -5.90 25.69 15.93
CA ARG A 4 -5.52 24.32 16.33
C ARG A 4 -6.50 23.25 15.82
N SER A 5 -7.81 23.51 15.88
CA SER A 5 -8.84 22.57 15.40
C SER A 5 -8.75 22.39 13.89
N ASP A 6 -8.58 23.49 13.16
CA ASP A 6 -8.48 23.46 11.69
C ASP A 6 -7.18 22.77 11.23
N ASN A 7 -6.06 23.01 11.92
CA ASN A 7 -4.81 22.29 11.68
C ASN A 7 -4.95 20.77 11.94
N MET A 8 -5.63 20.38 13.02
CA MET A 8 -5.87 18.96 13.32
C MET A 8 -6.74 18.28 12.27
N LYS A 9 -7.76 18.97 11.73
CA LYS A 9 -8.56 18.46 10.62
C LYS A 9 -7.70 18.22 9.38
N LYS A 10 -6.82 19.17 9.02
CA LYS A 10 -5.90 19.04 7.88
C LYS A 10 -4.93 17.86 8.06
N VAL A 11 -4.33 17.72 9.24
CA VAL A 11 -3.44 16.59 9.55
C VAL A 11 -4.16 15.25 9.45
N ASN A 12 -5.38 15.15 9.98
CA ASN A 12 -6.16 13.92 9.90
C ASN A 12 -6.58 13.59 8.46
N SER A 13 -6.89 14.60 7.64
CA SER A 13 -7.16 14.41 6.21
C SER A 13 -5.96 13.80 5.49
N ILE A 14 -4.78 14.40 5.65
CA ILE A 14 -3.53 13.91 5.03
C ILE A 14 -3.23 12.48 5.49
N ARG A 15 -3.36 12.18 6.79
CA ARG A 15 -3.17 10.81 7.29
C ARG A 15 -4.14 9.81 6.66
N SER A 16 -5.37 10.23 6.43
CA SER A 16 -6.38 9.42 5.77
C SER A 16 -5.99 9.14 4.31
N GLU A 17 -5.62 10.17 3.56
CA GLU A 17 -5.16 10.08 2.16
C GLU A 17 -3.92 9.18 2.02
N VAL A 18 -2.93 9.34 2.89
CA VAL A 18 -1.76 8.44 2.94
C VAL A 18 -2.18 6.99 3.18
N THR A 19 -3.17 6.77 4.06
CA THR A 19 -3.69 5.41 4.29
C THR A 19 -4.39 4.87 3.04
N PHE A 20 -5.14 5.70 2.33
CA PHE A 20 -5.79 5.30 1.08
C PHE A 20 -4.77 4.96 -0.01
N ALA A 21 -3.70 5.74 -0.17
CA ALA A 21 -2.63 5.44 -1.11
C ALA A 21 -2.01 4.07 -0.83
N MET A 22 -1.77 3.76 0.44
CA MET A 22 -1.26 2.45 0.83
C MET A 22 -2.25 1.31 0.55
N LEU A 23 -3.54 1.53 0.78
CA LEU A 23 -4.56 0.53 0.47
C LEU A 23 -4.67 0.28 -1.04
N TYR A 24 -4.55 1.32 -1.86
CA TYR A 24 -4.50 1.18 -3.33
C TYR A 24 -3.31 0.32 -3.78
N LEU A 25 -2.11 0.61 -3.28
CA LEU A 25 -0.93 -0.21 -3.57
C LEU A 25 -1.13 -1.67 -3.16
N LEU A 26 -1.70 -1.91 -1.97
CA LEU A 26 -2.00 -3.27 -1.51
C LEU A 26 -3.06 -3.97 -2.37
N ASP A 27 -4.03 -3.23 -2.92
CA ASP A 27 -5.02 -3.76 -3.86
C ASP A 27 -4.37 -4.13 -5.19
N ASP A 28 -3.45 -3.31 -5.69
CA ASP A 28 -2.68 -3.60 -6.91
C ASP A 28 -1.92 -4.93 -6.76
N LEU A 29 -1.20 -5.10 -5.65
CA LEU A 29 -0.50 -6.34 -5.34
C LEU A 29 -1.45 -7.54 -5.21
N GLU A 30 -2.57 -7.37 -4.51
CA GLU A 30 -3.55 -8.44 -4.31
C GLU A 30 -4.23 -8.87 -5.62
N ASN A 31 -4.45 -7.93 -6.53
CA ASN A 31 -5.00 -8.20 -7.84
C ASN A 31 -3.95 -8.70 -8.83
N GLY A 32 -2.66 -8.56 -8.49
CA GLY A 32 -1.54 -8.76 -9.40
C GLY A 32 -1.56 -7.78 -10.56
N THR A 33 -2.20 -6.62 -10.38
CA THR A 33 -2.22 -5.54 -11.35
C THR A 33 -1.03 -4.66 -11.07
N GLY A 34 -0.23 -4.37 -12.09
CA GLY A 34 0.98 -3.58 -11.95
C GLY A 34 0.72 -2.12 -11.59
N GLY A 35 -0.31 -1.72 -10.86
CA GLY A 35 -0.58 -0.30 -10.57
C GLY A 35 -1.01 0.56 -11.77
N ASP A 36 -1.40 1.80 -11.48
CA ASP A 36 -1.83 2.80 -12.46
C ASP A 36 -0.64 3.63 -13.02
N TYR A 37 -0.83 4.31 -14.16
CA TYR A 37 0.16 5.18 -14.86
C TYR A 37 1.41 4.45 -15.38
N HIS A 38 1.27 3.67 -16.46
CA HIS A 38 2.30 2.77 -17.02
C HIS A 38 2.75 1.64 -16.08
N GLY A 39 2.23 1.65 -14.86
CA GLY A 39 2.32 0.57 -13.93
C GLY A 39 3.71 0.41 -13.32
N PHE A 40 3.90 -0.73 -12.68
CA PHE A 40 5.02 -1.16 -11.87
C PHE A 40 6.29 -1.32 -12.72
N ASP A 41 6.12 -1.60 -14.00
CA ASP A 41 7.19 -1.70 -14.98
C ASP A 41 7.98 -0.38 -15.07
N ASP A 42 7.32 0.78 -15.07
CA ASP A 42 7.97 2.11 -15.08
C ASP A 42 8.76 2.42 -13.79
N TRP A 43 8.56 1.61 -12.75
CA TRP A 43 9.22 1.75 -11.45
C TRP A 43 10.19 0.60 -11.17
N ASP A 44 10.49 -0.24 -12.16
CA ASP A 44 11.33 -1.43 -12.01
C ASP A 44 10.79 -2.38 -10.91
N ILE A 45 9.47 -2.51 -10.80
CA ILE A 45 8.80 -3.47 -9.90
C ILE A 45 8.37 -4.67 -10.74
N GLU A 46 9.13 -5.75 -10.62
CA GLU A 46 8.95 -6.94 -11.42
C GLU A 46 8.05 -7.98 -10.74
N GLU A 47 7.44 -8.82 -11.57
CA GLU A 47 6.73 -10.03 -11.13
C GLU A 47 5.60 -9.82 -10.10
N ALA A 48 4.99 -8.63 -10.03
CA ALA A 48 3.90 -8.37 -9.09
C ALA A 48 2.68 -9.30 -9.27
N TYR A 49 2.51 -9.88 -10.45
CA TYR A 49 1.51 -10.93 -10.69
C TYR A 49 1.66 -12.13 -9.72
N LYS A 50 2.86 -12.39 -9.18
CA LYS A 50 3.10 -13.43 -8.18
C LYS A 50 2.37 -13.17 -6.86
N LEU A 51 2.09 -11.90 -6.53
CA LEU A 51 1.39 -11.52 -5.30
C LEU A 51 -0.14 -11.62 -5.42
N LYS A 52 -0.66 -11.91 -6.61
CA LYS A 52 -2.10 -12.07 -6.85
C LYS A 52 -2.71 -13.12 -5.89
N GLY A 53 -3.71 -12.70 -5.14
CA GLY A 53 -4.41 -13.55 -4.16
C GLY A 53 -3.59 -13.88 -2.91
N GLN A 54 -2.35 -13.40 -2.78
CA GLN A 54 -1.45 -13.82 -1.71
C GLN A 54 -1.65 -13.06 -0.41
N LEU A 55 -2.41 -11.97 -0.39
CA LEU A 55 -2.57 -11.16 0.80
C LEU A 55 -3.63 -11.70 1.76
N ASN A 56 -3.34 -11.47 3.03
CA ASN A 56 -4.31 -11.41 4.09
C ASN A 56 -3.98 -10.23 4.99
N SER A 57 -4.78 -9.98 6.03
CA SER A 57 -4.54 -8.82 6.91
C SER A 57 -3.14 -8.83 7.54
N TYR A 58 -2.55 -10.00 7.81
CA TYR A 58 -1.19 -10.11 8.35
C TYR A 58 -0.14 -9.73 7.30
N ARG A 59 -0.21 -10.31 6.10
CA ARG A 59 0.72 -10.06 5.00
C ARG A 59 0.64 -8.61 4.50
N ALA A 60 -0.58 -8.09 4.35
CA ALA A 60 -0.80 -6.69 4.00
C ALA A 60 -0.19 -5.73 5.04
N GLN A 61 -0.32 -6.05 6.35
CA GLN A 61 0.32 -5.26 7.41
C GLN A 61 1.85 -5.33 7.33
N LYS A 62 2.43 -6.48 6.97
CA LYS A 62 3.88 -6.64 6.79
C LYS A 62 4.41 -5.82 5.61
N ILE A 63 3.72 -5.84 4.48
CA ILE A 63 4.05 -5.01 3.31
C ILE A 63 3.95 -3.52 3.66
N ALA A 64 2.87 -3.10 4.32
CA ALA A 64 2.73 -1.72 4.77
C ALA A 64 3.88 -1.30 5.71
N GLN A 65 4.28 -2.17 6.64
CA GLN A 65 5.40 -1.92 7.55
C GLN A 65 6.74 -1.81 6.83
N PHE A 66 6.98 -2.67 5.84
CA PHE A 66 8.15 -2.59 4.96
C PHE A 66 8.26 -1.21 4.30
N LEU A 67 7.13 -0.63 3.90
CA LEU A 67 7.04 0.72 3.33
C LEU A 67 6.95 1.83 4.39
N GLY A 68 7.24 1.52 5.66
CA GLY A 68 7.28 2.49 6.75
C GLY A 68 5.91 2.98 7.21
N ARG A 69 4.87 2.15 7.09
CA ARG A 69 3.48 2.51 7.42
C ARG A 69 2.80 1.46 8.30
N THR A 70 1.87 1.93 9.12
CA THR A 70 1.01 1.08 9.94
C THR A 70 -0.44 1.38 9.58
N ILE A 71 -1.21 0.35 9.25
CA ILE A 71 -2.63 0.47 8.88
C ILE A 71 -3.45 -0.18 9.98
N SER A 72 -4.63 0.36 10.28
CA SER A 72 -5.50 -0.24 11.27
C SER A 72 -5.98 -1.61 10.79
N LYS A 73 -6.04 -2.59 11.71
CA LYS A 73 -6.51 -3.95 11.42
C LYS A 73 -7.87 -3.96 10.71
N GLN A 74 -8.79 -3.09 11.12
CA GLN A 74 -10.13 -2.96 10.53
C GLN A 74 -10.08 -2.67 9.02
N LYS A 75 -9.19 -1.78 8.56
CA LYS A 75 -9.03 -1.47 7.14
C LYS A 75 -8.44 -2.64 6.34
N LEU A 76 -7.65 -3.50 6.99
CA LEU A 76 -7.03 -4.67 6.37
C LEU A 76 -7.92 -5.92 6.36
N LEU A 77 -9.09 -5.89 7.00
CA LEU A 77 -10.03 -7.03 7.00
C LEU A 77 -10.56 -7.35 5.59
N LYS A 78 -10.51 -6.39 4.66
CA LYS A 78 -10.87 -6.63 3.25
C LYS A 78 -10.02 -7.71 2.57
N TYR A 79 -8.80 -7.96 3.06
CA TYR A 79 -7.92 -9.02 2.56
C TYR A 79 -8.17 -10.37 3.23
N ALA A 80 -9.13 -10.46 4.16
CA ALA A 80 -9.41 -11.72 4.85
C ALA A 80 -9.83 -12.80 3.84
N LYS A 81 -9.22 -13.98 3.96
CA LYS A 81 -9.51 -15.14 3.12
C LYS A 81 -10.44 -16.11 3.83
N PRO A 82 -11.25 -16.89 3.10
CA PRO A 82 -12.08 -17.94 3.69
C PRO A 82 -11.21 -18.97 4.40
N LYS A 83 -11.81 -19.69 5.35
CA LYS A 83 -11.14 -20.79 6.06
C LYS A 83 -10.70 -21.85 5.05
N GLY A 84 -9.46 -22.31 5.16
CA GLY A 84 -8.88 -23.31 4.24
C GLY A 84 -8.32 -22.74 2.95
N TYR A 85 -8.30 -21.41 2.76
CA TYR A 85 -7.57 -20.80 1.64
C TYR A 85 -6.08 -21.15 1.70
N THR A 86 -5.57 -21.72 0.62
CA THR A 86 -4.15 -22.07 0.47
C THR A 86 -3.43 -20.97 -0.29
N TYR A 87 -2.38 -20.43 0.31
CA TYR A 87 -1.47 -19.51 -0.35
C TYR A 87 -0.40 -20.30 -1.09
N SER A 88 -0.03 -19.85 -2.28
CA SER A 88 1.09 -20.45 -3.04
C SER A 88 2.44 -19.92 -2.58
N LEU A 89 2.48 -18.71 -2.03
CA LEU A 89 3.69 -18.12 -1.47
C LEU A 89 3.74 -18.28 0.05
N THR A 90 4.93 -18.52 0.58
CA THR A 90 5.26 -18.39 1.99
C THR A 90 5.44 -16.92 2.38
N ASN A 91 5.53 -16.63 3.69
CA ASN A 91 5.86 -15.28 4.13
C ASN A 91 7.31 -14.89 3.76
N GLN A 92 8.20 -15.87 3.62
CA GLN A 92 9.58 -15.65 3.21
C GLN A 92 9.64 -15.24 1.72
N ASP A 93 8.86 -15.89 0.87
CA ASP A 93 8.77 -15.54 -0.55
C ASP A 93 8.29 -14.10 -0.75
N ILE A 94 7.27 -13.68 0.00
CA ILE A 94 6.80 -12.28 -0.02
C ILE A 94 7.89 -11.34 0.48
N THR A 95 8.60 -11.69 1.54
CA THR A 95 9.69 -10.86 2.08
C THR A 95 10.82 -10.70 1.07
N GLN A 96 11.20 -11.78 0.39
CA GLN A 96 12.22 -11.75 -0.65
C GLN A 96 11.78 -10.87 -1.82
N TRP A 97 10.56 -11.05 -2.32
CA TRP A 97 10.02 -10.23 -3.40
C TRP A 97 10.00 -8.72 -3.05
N LEU A 98 9.72 -8.37 -1.80
CA LEU A 98 9.78 -6.98 -1.33
C LEU A 98 11.20 -6.41 -1.35
N GLU A 99 12.20 -7.19 -0.95
CA GLU A 99 13.60 -6.75 -0.97
C GLU A 99 14.12 -6.63 -2.41
N ASP A 100 13.79 -7.59 -3.28
CA ASP A 100 14.16 -7.56 -4.69
C ASP A 100 13.60 -6.30 -5.40
N ASN A 101 12.39 -5.88 -5.02
CA ASN A 101 11.70 -4.72 -5.60
C ASN A 101 11.76 -3.44 -4.76
N LYS A 102 12.64 -3.40 -3.74
CA LYS A 102 12.63 -2.37 -2.69
C LYS A 102 12.70 -0.95 -3.21
N VAL A 103 13.62 -0.68 -4.13
CA VAL A 103 13.84 0.68 -4.65
C VAL A 103 12.61 1.16 -5.42
N GLY A 104 12.08 0.32 -6.30
CA GLY A 104 10.87 0.59 -7.07
C GLY A 104 9.67 0.83 -6.17
N LEU A 105 9.42 -0.08 -5.22
CA LEU A 105 8.31 0.01 -4.28
C LEU A 105 8.35 1.27 -3.42
N LEU A 106 9.52 1.67 -2.91
CA LEU A 106 9.66 2.90 -2.13
C LEU A 106 9.38 4.15 -2.97
N ARG A 107 9.86 4.18 -4.22
CA ARG A 107 9.63 5.29 -5.15
C ARG A 107 8.15 5.38 -5.57
N TYR A 108 7.54 4.27 -5.97
CA TYR A 108 6.13 4.21 -6.33
C TYR A 108 5.23 4.58 -5.15
N SER A 109 5.49 4.04 -3.95
CA SER A 109 4.75 4.38 -2.73
C SER A 109 4.82 5.88 -2.43
N ALA A 110 6.02 6.48 -2.52
CA ALA A 110 6.19 7.92 -2.33
C ALA A 110 5.45 8.75 -3.39
N PHE A 111 5.48 8.32 -4.65
CA PHE A 111 4.74 8.94 -5.74
C PHE A 111 3.23 8.86 -5.52
N ASN A 112 2.69 7.67 -5.24
CA ASN A 112 1.26 7.46 -5.03
C ASN A 112 0.74 8.30 -3.85
N ILE A 113 1.47 8.29 -2.73
CA ILE A 113 1.17 9.18 -1.59
C ILE A 113 1.19 10.65 -2.02
N LYS A 114 2.21 11.08 -2.78
CA LYS A 114 2.30 12.45 -3.25
C LYS A 114 1.10 12.79 -4.14
N VAL A 115 0.72 11.96 -5.09
CA VAL A 115 -0.44 12.21 -5.97
C VAL A 115 -1.72 12.37 -5.14
N MET A 116 -1.99 11.46 -4.21
CA MET A 116 -3.20 11.52 -3.38
C MET A 116 -3.23 12.71 -2.41
N THR A 117 -2.07 13.14 -1.91
CA THR A 117 -1.98 14.27 -0.95
C THR A 117 -1.75 15.64 -1.61
N SER A 118 -1.27 15.67 -2.86
CA SER A 118 -0.96 16.92 -3.58
C SER A 118 -2.20 17.68 -4.02
N GLY A 119 -3.38 17.04 -4.02
CA GLY A 119 -4.67 17.74 -4.12
C GLY A 119 -4.90 18.77 -3.01
N GLN A 120 -4.12 18.74 -1.92
CA GLN A 120 -4.21 19.66 -0.78
C GLN A 120 -3.08 20.69 -0.68
N ARG A 121 -2.19 20.81 -1.68
CA ARG A 121 -1.35 22.01 -1.80
C ARG A 121 -2.25 23.16 -2.22
N SER A 122 -2.90 23.79 -1.23
CA SER A 122 -3.48 25.11 -1.41
C SER A 122 -2.38 26.03 -1.95
N LYS A 123 -2.67 26.72 -3.06
CA LYS A 123 -2.00 27.96 -3.41
C LYS A 123 -1.94 28.89 -2.20
#